data_AF-A0A9Q8CLL3-F1
#
_entry.id   AF-A0A9Q8CLL3-F1
#
_cell.length_a   1.000
_cell.length_b   1.000
_cell.length_c   1.000
_cell.angle_alpha   90.00
_cell.angle_beta   90.00
_cell.angle_gamma   90.00
#
_symmetry.space_group_name_H-M   'P 1'
#
loop_
_entity.id
_entity.type
_entity.pdbx_description
1 polymer ?
#
loop_
_entity_poly.entity_id
_entity_poly.type
_entity_poly.pdbx_seq_one_letter_code
_entity_poly.pdbx_strand_id
1 'polypeptide(L)'
;MARELTWKEIIHDYITNFFRPKAPISYAMYQSHKTLVGIPCALIMIAWLIYNLTHDVYTDSFYQLPLDKQKHLEALDSFRSNLFFLSLIGPFLVLTLSSELRMFAKRRKSAWPYVTVLIIWLFGSLLYFCISYTRDLQSQSMLPFLGMWTLIFMSNAQYVQQRLKANKSKRF
;
A
#
# COMPACT_ATOMS: atom_id res chain seq x y z
N MET A 1 -8.68 33.44 2.94
CA MET A 1 -7.81 32.71 1.97
C MET A 1 -7.47 31.33 2.54
N ALA A 2 -7.44 30.26 1.74
CA ALA A 2 -6.83 29.01 2.23
C ALA A 2 -5.33 29.19 2.08
N ARG A 3 -4.61 29.28 3.21
CA ARG A 3 -3.15 29.35 3.21
C ARG A 3 -2.61 28.11 2.49
N GLU A 4 -1.77 28.31 1.48
CA GLU A 4 -1.06 27.21 0.86
C GLU A 4 -0.10 26.60 1.87
N LEU A 5 -0.14 25.27 1.99
CA LEU A 5 0.73 24.53 2.90
C LEU A 5 2.12 24.45 2.28
N THR A 6 3.13 24.86 3.03
CA THR A 6 4.52 24.74 2.59
C THR A 6 5.04 23.31 2.80
N TRP A 7 6.00 22.86 1.98
CA TRP A 7 6.62 21.54 2.14
C TRP A 7 7.25 21.33 3.53
N LYS A 8 7.83 22.40 4.09
CA LYS A 8 8.41 22.38 5.44
C LYS A 8 7.35 22.08 6.51
N GLU A 9 6.17 22.71 6.42
CA GLU A 9 5.04 22.46 7.33
C GLU A 9 4.50 21.03 7.19
N ILE A 10 4.40 20.53 5.95
CA ILE A 10 3.91 19.17 5.65
C ILE A 10 4.84 18.14 6.27
N ILE A 11 6.15 18.24 6.03
CA ILE A 11 7.13 17.29 6.56
C ILE A 11 7.21 17.39 8.09
N HIS A 12 7.19 18.60 8.63
CA HIS A 12 7.23 18.80 10.08
C HIS A 12 5.98 18.22 10.77
N ASP A 13 4.78 18.44 10.24
CA ASP A 13 3.56 17.84 10.79
C ASP A 13 3.58 16.31 10.68
N TYR A 14 4.03 15.79 9.53
CA TYR A 14 4.12 14.36 9.28
C TYR A 14 5.02 13.67 10.31
N ILE A 15 6.25 14.18 10.52
CA ILE A 15 7.22 13.60 11.46
C ILE A 15 6.75 13.77 12.91
N THR A 16 6.34 14.99 13.29
CA THR A 16 5.98 15.32 14.68
C THR A 16 4.74 14.55 15.16
N ASN A 17 3.79 14.31 14.25
CA ASN A 17 2.54 13.62 14.56
C ASN A 17 2.50 12.17 14.06
N PHE A 18 3.61 11.61 13.58
CA PHE A 18 3.66 10.24 13.06
C PHE A 18 3.16 9.23 14.10
N PHE A 19 3.60 9.33 15.35
CA PHE A 19 3.15 8.47 16.45
C PHE A 19 1.97 9.04 17.25
N ARG A 20 1.28 10.07 16.74
CA ARG A 20 0.15 10.74 17.42
C ARG A 20 -1.15 10.57 16.62
N PRO A 21 -1.76 9.38 16.61
CA PRO A 21 -2.90 9.05 15.76
C PRO A 21 -4.19 9.83 16.07
N LYS A 22 -4.25 10.53 17.20
CA LYS A 22 -5.38 11.39 17.60
C LYS A 22 -5.14 12.88 17.36
N ALA A 23 -3.96 13.28 16.86
CA ALA A 23 -3.63 14.67 16.61
C ALA A 23 -4.53 15.27 15.51
N PRO A 24 -4.99 16.52 15.64
CA PRO A 24 -5.87 17.14 14.65
C PRO A 24 -5.17 17.23 13.30
N ILE A 25 -5.92 17.04 12.21
CA ILE A 25 -5.40 17.10 10.84
C ILE A 25 -6.36 17.88 9.93
N SER A 26 -5.85 18.74 9.06
CA SER A 26 -6.68 19.42 8.05
C SER A 26 -6.92 18.51 6.84
N TYR A 27 -7.95 18.80 6.04
CA TYR A 27 -8.19 18.02 4.80
C TYR A 27 -7.05 18.19 3.79
N ALA A 28 -6.50 19.41 3.70
CA ALA A 28 -5.35 19.69 2.85
C ALA A 28 -4.09 18.94 3.33
N MET A 29 -3.83 18.93 4.64
CA MET A 29 -2.67 18.24 5.22
C MET A 29 -2.74 16.73 4.99
N TYR A 30 -3.90 16.12 5.18
CA TYR A 30 -4.10 14.69 4.87
C TYR A 30 -3.79 14.39 3.40
N GLN A 31 -4.29 15.19 2.47
CA GLN A 31 -4.00 15.00 1.04
C GLN A 31 -2.51 15.13 0.77
N SER A 32 -1.83 16.12 1.36
CA SER A 32 -0.39 16.31 1.23
C SER A 32 0.41 15.13 1.79
N HIS A 33 0.03 14.57 2.95
CA HIS A 33 0.67 13.37 3.50
C HIS A 33 0.48 12.15 2.59
N LYS A 34 -0.71 11.96 2.02
CA LYS A 34 -0.96 10.86 1.07
C LYS A 34 -0.11 11.02 -0.18
N THR A 35 0.06 12.25 -0.69
CA THR A 35 0.96 12.52 -1.83
C THR A 35 2.43 12.30 -1.47
N LEU A 36 2.87 12.75 -0.28
CA LEU A 36 4.24 12.60 0.22
C LEU A 36 4.69 11.14 0.22
N VAL A 37 3.82 10.23 0.66
CA VAL A 37 4.12 8.78 0.70
C VAL A 37 3.77 8.09 -0.62
N GLY A 38 2.69 8.53 -1.28
CA GLY A 38 2.14 7.89 -2.47
C GLY A 38 3.00 8.04 -3.71
N ILE A 39 3.64 9.20 -3.94
CA ILE A 39 4.51 9.40 -5.11
C ILE A 39 5.73 8.47 -5.07
N PRO A 40 6.54 8.42 -3.99
CA PRO A 40 7.64 7.47 -3.90
C PRO A 40 7.19 6.01 -4.08
N CYS A 41 6.06 5.63 -3.47
CA CYS A 41 5.49 4.30 -3.61
C CYS A 41 5.16 3.97 -5.07
N ALA A 42 4.51 4.89 -5.79
CA ALA A 42 4.18 4.70 -7.20
C ALA A 42 5.43 4.57 -8.08
N LEU A 43 6.46 5.39 -7.85
CA LEU A 43 7.71 5.32 -8.61
C LEU A 43 8.42 3.99 -8.42
N ILE A 44 8.47 3.50 -7.18
CA ILE A 44 9.11 2.22 -6.86
C ILE A 44 8.30 1.05 -7.44
N MET A 45 6.96 1.11 -7.38
CA MET A 45 6.07 0.13 -8.03
C MET A 45 6.30 0.05 -9.55
N ILE A 46 6.42 1.21 -10.21
CA ILE A 46 6.72 1.28 -11.65
C ILE A 46 8.09 0.66 -11.95
N ALA A 47 9.12 1.00 -11.16
CA ALA A 47 10.45 0.44 -11.33
C ALA A 47 10.46 -1.09 -11.16
N TRP A 48 9.73 -1.61 -10.17
CA TRP A 48 9.57 -3.04 -9.97
C TRP A 48 8.85 -3.71 -11.15
N LEU A 49 7.79 -3.11 -11.67
CA LEU A 49 7.06 -3.64 -12.82
C LEU A 49 7.94 -3.68 -14.08
N ILE A 50 8.72 -2.63 -14.34
CA ILE A 50 9.70 -2.60 -15.43
C ILE A 50 10.74 -3.71 -15.27
N TYR A 51 11.26 -3.91 -14.05
CA TYR A 51 12.23 -4.96 -13.77
C TYR A 51 11.68 -6.35 -14.12
N ASN A 52 10.45 -6.67 -13.68
CA ASN A 52 9.82 -7.97 -13.97
C ASN A 52 9.48 -8.16 -15.45
N LEU A 53 9.17 -7.09 -16.19
CA LEU A 53 8.88 -7.19 -17.63
C LEU A 53 10.13 -7.29 -18.51
N THR A 54 11.29 -6.85 -18.01
CA THR A 54 12.54 -6.80 -18.80
C THR A 54 13.48 -7.96 -18.53
N HIS A 55 13.34 -8.63 -17.39
CA HIS A 55 14.14 -9.79 -17.04
C HIS A 55 13.33 -11.05 -17.32
N ASP A 56 13.64 -11.74 -18.43
CA ASP A 56 13.09 -13.07 -18.69
C ASP A 56 13.50 -14.00 -17.55
N VAL A 57 12.51 -14.39 -16.75
CA VAL A 57 12.72 -15.24 -15.56
C VAL A 57 13.03 -16.69 -15.98
N TYR A 58 12.54 -17.12 -17.15
CA TYR A 58 12.69 -18.49 -17.62
C TYR A 58 13.19 -18.54 -19.06
N THR A 59 14.35 -19.17 -19.25
CA THR A 59 14.95 -19.46 -20.57
C THR A 59 14.47 -20.80 -21.11
N ASP A 60 14.75 -21.12 -22.38
CA ASP A 60 14.40 -22.42 -22.99
C ASP A 60 14.94 -23.62 -22.19
N SER A 61 16.08 -23.47 -21.51
CA SER A 61 16.67 -24.49 -20.64
C SER A 61 15.84 -24.79 -19.38
N PHE A 62 15.01 -23.85 -18.93
CA PHE A 62 14.09 -24.05 -17.81
C PHE A 62 13.01 -25.07 -18.15
N TYR A 63 12.40 -24.93 -19.34
CA TYR A 63 11.33 -25.81 -19.81
C TYR A 63 11.78 -27.23 -20.14
N GLN A 64 13.09 -27.48 -20.16
CA GLN A 64 13.68 -28.81 -20.33
C GLN A 64 13.86 -29.56 -19.00
N LEU A 65 13.68 -28.90 -17.85
CA LEU A 65 13.82 -29.53 -16.53
C LEU A 65 12.67 -30.54 -16.26
N PRO A 66 12.85 -31.52 -15.36
CA PRO A 66 11.76 -32.35 -14.87
C PRO A 66 10.63 -31.50 -14.28
N LEU A 67 9.37 -31.89 -14.52
CA LEU A 67 8.18 -31.12 -14.11
C LEU A 67 8.18 -30.73 -12.62
N ASP A 68 8.60 -31.64 -11.74
CA ASP A 68 8.66 -31.37 -10.30
C ASP A 68 9.69 -30.28 -9.95
N LYS A 69 10.83 -30.25 -10.66
CA LYS A 69 11.83 -29.19 -10.51
C LYS A 69 11.33 -27.87 -11.08
N GLN A 70 10.60 -27.89 -12.20
CA GLN A 70 9.98 -26.68 -12.75
C GLN A 70 8.99 -26.08 -11.74
N LYS A 71 8.05 -26.87 -11.22
CA LYS A 71 7.06 -26.42 -10.23
C LYS A 71 7.69 -25.84 -8.97
N HIS A 72 8.72 -26.51 -8.45
CA HIS A 72 9.43 -26.02 -7.27
C HIS A 72 10.10 -24.65 -7.53
N LEU A 73 10.75 -24.49 -8.68
CA LEU A 73 11.39 -23.23 -9.07
C LEU A 73 10.34 -22.13 -9.31
N GLU A 74 9.22 -22.42 -9.97
CA GLU A 74 8.11 -21.47 -10.15
C GLU A 74 7.51 -21.04 -8.82
N ALA A 75 7.34 -21.98 -7.89
CA ALA A 75 6.85 -21.70 -6.54
C ALA A 75 7.84 -20.81 -5.76
N LEU A 76 9.15 -21.07 -5.88
CA LEU A 76 10.20 -20.28 -5.24
C LEU A 76 10.27 -18.85 -5.79
N ASP A 77 10.27 -18.69 -7.10
CA ASP A 77 10.34 -17.37 -7.74
C ASP A 77 9.06 -16.57 -7.50
N SER A 78 7.89 -17.22 -7.57
CA SER A 78 6.63 -16.63 -7.17
C SER A 78 6.63 -16.19 -5.70
N PHE A 79 7.14 -17.02 -4.79
CA PHE A 79 7.27 -16.68 -3.38
C PHE A 79 8.17 -15.46 -3.18
N ARG A 80 9.35 -15.42 -3.82
CA ARG A 80 10.29 -14.28 -3.75
C ARG A 80 9.67 -13.00 -4.28
N SER A 81 9.02 -13.06 -5.44
CA SER A 81 8.39 -11.90 -6.07
C SER A 81 7.25 -11.35 -5.20
N ASN A 82 6.40 -12.22 -4.66
CA ASN A 82 5.31 -11.83 -3.77
C ASN A 82 5.80 -11.30 -2.41
N LEU A 83 6.86 -11.88 -1.85
CA LEU A 83 7.48 -11.39 -0.62
C LEU A 83 8.12 -10.02 -0.82
N PHE A 84 8.78 -9.81 -1.96
CA PHE A 84 9.29 -8.50 -2.36
C PHE A 84 8.16 -7.48 -2.51
N PHE A 85 7.06 -7.84 -3.17
CA PHE A 85 5.89 -6.97 -3.30
C PHE A 85 5.33 -6.56 -1.93
N LEU A 86 5.17 -7.52 -1.01
CA LEU A 86 4.64 -7.26 0.33
C LEU A 86 5.60 -6.41 1.18
N SER A 87 6.90 -6.66 1.10
CA SER A 87 7.92 -5.87 1.81
C SER A 87 8.05 -4.46 1.27
N LEU A 88 7.63 -4.22 0.03
CA LEU A 88 7.59 -2.91 -0.59
C LEU A 88 6.33 -2.13 -0.21
N ILE A 89 5.15 -2.70 -0.46
CA ILE A 89 3.87 -2.01 -0.23
C ILE A 89 3.48 -1.94 1.24
N GLY A 90 3.78 -2.99 2.02
CA GLY A 90 3.42 -3.07 3.44
C GLY A 90 3.89 -1.86 4.23
N PRO A 91 5.18 -1.50 4.19
CA PRO A 91 5.70 -0.29 4.85
C PRO A 91 5.01 0.98 4.38
N PHE A 92 4.70 1.15 3.08
CA PHE A 92 3.99 2.35 2.61
C PHE A 92 2.60 2.49 3.20
N LEU A 93 1.85 1.39 3.32
CA LEU A 93 0.54 1.42 3.96
C LEU A 93 0.66 1.76 5.45
N VAL A 94 1.68 1.23 6.14
CA VAL A 94 1.98 1.58 7.54
C VAL A 94 2.40 3.05 7.68
N LEU A 95 3.19 3.59 6.76
CA LEU A 95 3.59 5.00 6.75
C LEU A 95 2.37 5.92 6.61
N THR A 96 1.36 5.54 5.81
CA THR A 96 0.12 6.32 5.70
C THR A 96 -0.84 6.12 6.87
N LEU A 97 -0.65 5.08 7.70
CA LEU A 97 -1.60 4.69 8.76
C LEU A 97 -1.87 5.81 9.75
N SER A 98 -0.83 6.52 10.21
CA SER A 98 -0.99 7.63 11.15
C SER A 98 -1.94 8.71 10.62
N SER A 99 -1.79 9.08 9.34
CA SER A 99 -2.65 10.08 8.70
C SER A 99 -4.09 9.58 8.52
N GLU A 100 -4.28 8.29 8.22
CA GLU A 100 -5.62 7.67 8.19
C GLU A 100 -6.28 7.69 9.57
N LEU A 101 -5.58 7.28 10.63
CA LEU A 101 -6.09 7.26 11.99
C LEU A 101 -6.52 8.66 12.45
N ARG A 102 -5.69 9.68 12.18
CA ARG A 102 -6.02 11.08 12.48
C ARG A 102 -7.27 11.54 11.72
N MET A 103 -7.45 11.12 10.48
CA MET A 103 -8.64 11.46 9.69
C MET A 103 -9.90 10.73 10.18
N PHE A 104 -9.80 9.45 10.58
CA PHE A 104 -10.88 8.74 11.24
C PHE A 104 -11.29 9.41 12.55
N ALA A 105 -10.32 9.80 13.38
CA ALA A 105 -10.56 10.52 14.63
C ALA A 105 -11.28 11.86 14.38
N LYS A 106 -10.81 12.64 13.39
CA LYS A 106 -11.48 13.89 12.98
C LYS A 106 -12.94 13.68 12.54
N ARG A 107 -13.22 12.58 11.84
CA ARG A 107 -14.56 12.20 11.40
C ARG A 107 -15.42 11.59 12.52
N ARG A 108 -14.85 11.39 13.72
CA ARG A 108 -15.46 10.65 14.84
C ARG A 108 -15.93 9.25 14.40
N LYS A 109 -15.17 8.61 13.52
CA LYS A 109 -15.43 7.25 13.04
C LYS A 109 -14.40 6.29 13.61
N SER A 110 -14.82 5.04 13.81
CA SER A 110 -13.91 3.98 14.23
C SER A 110 -12.93 3.65 13.11
N ALA A 111 -11.63 3.65 13.43
CA ALA A 111 -10.59 3.18 12.52
C ALA A 111 -10.36 1.67 12.60
N TRP A 112 -10.98 0.98 13.57
CA TRP A 112 -10.76 -0.44 13.81
C TRP A 112 -10.97 -1.31 12.57
N PRO A 113 -12.05 -1.16 11.78
CA PRO A 113 -12.22 -1.98 10.57
C PRO A 113 -11.06 -1.85 9.59
N TYR A 114 -10.55 -0.63 9.40
CA TYR A 114 -9.40 -0.36 8.53
C TYR A 114 -8.12 -1.02 9.05
N VAL A 115 -7.85 -0.89 10.36
CA VAL A 115 -6.67 -1.48 11.00
C VAL A 115 -6.74 -3.01 10.97
N THR A 116 -7.90 -3.59 11.25
CA THR A 116 -8.10 -5.05 11.22
C THR A 116 -7.87 -5.60 9.83
N VAL A 117 -8.43 -4.97 8.79
CA VAL A 117 -8.18 -5.39 7.40
C VAL A 117 -6.71 -5.25 7.04
N LEU A 118 -6.01 -4.20 7.52
CA LEU A 118 -4.58 -4.03 7.26
C LEU A 118 -3.74 -5.15 7.88
N ILE A 119 -4.04 -5.50 9.14
CA ILE A 119 -3.37 -6.58 9.86
C ILE A 119 -3.65 -7.93 9.16
N ILE A 120 -4.92 -8.24 8.89
CA ILE A 120 -5.32 -9.48 8.21
C ILE A 120 -4.65 -9.55 6.83
N TRP A 121 -4.58 -8.45 6.10
CA TRP A 121 -3.94 -8.44 4.79
C TRP A 121 -2.43 -8.69 4.90
N LEU A 122 -1.71 -8.03 5.81
CA LEU A 122 -0.26 -8.22 5.98
C LEU A 122 0.07 -9.66 6.39
N PHE A 123 -0.51 -10.12 7.50
CA PHE A 123 -0.22 -11.44 8.05
C PHE A 123 -0.84 -12.57 7.22
N GLY A 124 -2.05 -12.35 6.71
CA GLY A 124 -2.74 -13.31 5.84
C GLY A 124 -2.04 -13.49 4.50
N SER A 125 -1.53 -12.42 3.88
CA SER A 125 -0.73 -12.53 2.65
C SER A 125 0.57 -13.28 2.91
N LEU A 126 1.28 -12.96 4.00
CA LEU A 126 2.51 -13.66 4.36
C LEU A 126 2.27 -15.16 4.62
N LEU A 127 1.22 -15.48 5.38
CA LEU A 127 0.84 -16.86 5.64
C LEU A 127 0.47 -17.60 4.35
N TYR A 128 -0.30 -16.96 3.46
CA TYR A 128 -0.66 -17.51 2.15
C TYR A 128 0.57 -17.81 1.30
N PHE A 129 1.55 -16.90 1.25
CA PHE A 129 2.80 -17.14 0.53
C PHE A 129 3.58 -18.32 1.11
N CYS A 130 3.71 -18.41 2.43
CA CYS A 130 4.39 -19.53 3.08
C CYS A 130 3.69 -20.87 2.81
N ILE A 131 2.35 -20.93 2.93
CA ILE A 131 1.58 -22.16 2.66
C ILE A 131 1.72 -22.57 1.19
N SER A 132 1.65 -21.61 0.27
CA SER A 132 1.77 -21.89 -1.16
C SER A 132 3.16 -22.41 -1.51
N TYR A 133 4.21 -21.77 -0.96
CA TYR A 133 5.59 -22.23 -1.11
C TYR A 133 5.81 -23.65 -0.57
N THR A 134 5.35 -23.95 0.66
CA THR A 134 5.49 -25.29 1.26
C THR A 134 4.72 -26.40 0.53
N ARG A 135 3.82 -26.04 -0.39
CA ARG A 135 3.04 -26.96 -1.22
C ARG A 135 3.47 -26.97 -2.68
N ASP A 136 4.59 -26.32 -3.02
CA ASP A 136 5.07 -26.13 -4.40
C ASP A 136 3.99 -25.57 -5.34
N LEU A 137 3.16 -24.66 -4.80
CA LEU A 137 2.13 -23.96 -5.56
C LEU A 137 2.63 -22.59 -5.96
N GLN A 138 2.53 -22.28 -7.24
CA GLN A 138 2.74 -20.93 -7.75
C GLN A 138 1.70 -19.99 -7.10
N SER A 139 2.18 -19.06 -6.29
CA SER A 139 1.34 -18.13 -5.55
C SER A 139 0.76 -17.08 -6.50
N GLN A 140 -0.56 -17.08 -6.68
CA GLN A 140 -1.21 -16.01 -7.44
C GLN A 140 -1.21 -14.71 -6.65
N SER A 141 -0.64 -13.64 -7.20
CA SER A 141 -0.58 -12.32 -6.56
C SER A 141 -1.95 -11.64 -6.43
N MET A 142 -2.98 -12.16 -7.11
CA MET A 142 -4.34 -11.59 -7.14
C MET A 142 -4.96 -11.46 -5.74
N LEU A 143 -4.77 -12.42 -4.84
CA LEU A 143 -5.30 -12.39 -3.47
C LEU A 143 -4.72 -11.21 -2.65
N PRO A 144 -3.39 -11.05 -2.56
CA PRO A 144 -2.78 -9.85 -1.98
C PRO A 144 -3.26 -8.55 -2.61
N PHE A 145 -3.41 -8.50 -3.95
CA PHE A 145 -3.94 -7.31 -4.62
C PHE A 145 -5.35 -6.98 -4.14
N LEU A 146 -6.26 -7.96 -4.01
CA LEU A 146 -7.63 -7.73 -3.52
C LEU A 146 -7.67 -7.11 -2.12
N GLY A 147 -6.82 -7.60 -1.20
CA GLY A 147 -6.73 -7.02 0.14
C GLY A 147 -6.20 -5.58 0.13
N MET A 148 -5.21 -5.29 -0.73
CA MET A 148 -4.72 -3.92 -0.94
C MET A 148 -5.82 -3.00 -1.50
N TRP A 149 -6.57 -3.45 -2.51
CA TRP A 149 -7.69 -2.68 -3.08
C TRP A 149 -8.74 -2.37 -2.02
N THR A 150 -9.08 -3.36 -1.18
CA THR A 150 -10.03 -3.18 -0.07
C THR A 150 -9.57 -2.06 0.87
N LEU A 151 -8.29 -2.03 1.24
CA LEU A 151 -7.72 -0.95 2.05
C LEU A 151 -7.79 0.41 1.37
N ILE A 152 -7.52 0.46 0.06
CA ILE A 152 -7.61 1.71 -0.72
C ILE A 152 -9.06 2.23 -0.69
N PHE A 153 -10.06 1.38 -0.88
CA PHE A 153 -11.47 1.77 -0.82
C PHE A 153 -11.94 2.16 0.58
N MET A 154 -11.40 1.54 1.63
CA MET A 154 -11.70 1.90 3.02
C MET A 154 -10.98 3.18 3.49
N SER A 155 -10.00 3.67 2.72
CA SER A 155 -9.25 4.88 3.06
C SER A 155 -10.13 6.14 3.05
N ASN A 156 -9.65 7.19 3.72
CA ASN A 156 -10.37 8.47 3.76
C ASN A 156 -10.21 9.31 2.47
N ALA A 157 -9.48 8.83 1.46
CA ALA A 157 -9.07 9.62 0.29
C ALA A 157 -10.25 10.21 -0.48
N GLN A 158 -11.23 9.38 -0.87
CA GLN A 158 -12.38 9.84 -1.64
C GLN A 158 -13.22 10.87 -0.87
N TYR A 159 -13.45 10.64 0.43
CA TYR A 159 -14.16 11.57 1.30
C TYR A 159 -13.45 12.92 1.38
N VAL A 160 -12.13 12.93 1.55
CA VAL A 160 -11.33 14.15 1.65
C VAL A 160 -11.33 14.92 0.33
N GLN A 161 -11.20 14.24 -0.81
CA GLN A 161 -11.28 14.86 -2.13
C GLN A 161 -12.62 15.56 -2.36
N GLN A 162 -13.74 14.91 -2.01
CA GLN A 162 -15.08 15.52 -2.12
C GLN A 162 -15.21 16.79 -1.27
N ARG A 163 -14.71 16.76 -0.01
CA ARG A 163 -14.72 17.93 0.87
C ARG A 163 -13.86 19.07 0.36
N LEU A 164 -12.68 18.78 -0.20
CA LEU A 164 -11.81 19.79 -0.80
C LEU A 164 -12.44 20.43 -2.03
N LYS A 165 -13.09 19.64 -2.90
CA LYS A 165 -13.84 20.15 -4.07
C LYS A 165 -15.01 21.05 -3.66
N ALA A 166 -15.83 20.61 -2.69
CA ALA A 166 -16.97 21.39 -2.20
C ALA A 166 -16.54 22.72 -1.54
N ASN A 167 -15.40 22.74 -0.86
CA ASN A 167 -14.87 23.97 -0.27
C ASN A 167 -14.31 24.95 -1.32
N LYS A 168 -13.93 24.46 -2.50
CA LYS A 168 -13.54 25.30 -3.64
C LYS A 168 -14.76 25.89 -4.35
N SER A 169 -15.84 25.13 -4.52
CA SER A 169 -17.05 25.60 -5.21
C SER A 169 -17.82 26.66 -4.44
N LYS A 170 -17.77 26.67 -3.10
CA LYS A 170 -18.39 27.71 -2.26
C LYS A 170 -17.63 29.05 -2.23
N ARG A 171 -16.51 29.16 -2.93
CA ARG A 171 -15.67 30.37 -2.99
C ARG A 171 -15.81 31.15 -4.30
N PHE A 172 -16.63 30.64 -5.22
CA PHE A 172 -17.12 31.33 -6.41
C PHE A 172 -18.61 31.61 -6.22
#